data_AF-A0A5S9MS38-F1
#
_entry.id   AF-A0A5S9MS38-F1
#
_cell.length_a   1.000
_cell.length_b   1.000
_cell.length_c   1.000
_cell.angle_alpha   90.00
_cell.angle_beta   90.00
_cell.angle_gamma   90.00
#
_symmetry.space_group_name_H-M   'P 1'
#
loop_
_entity.id
_entity.type
_entity.pdbx_description
1 polymer ?
#
loop_
_entity_poly.entity_id
_entity_poly.type
_entity_poly.pdbx_seq_one_letter_code
_entity_poly.pdbx_strand_id
1 'polypeptide(L)'
;MRTIEMLGVFVMNAEIIKNKLKSSSLCEAGKAYELLASGSELVVDESVIDVASSGILETYRIRGKHISDRSGEHAQRLAKSTKELVDAIEFRDPKQLKTARIKSPGLGYFLIWFEPVSSELMGCCYLIKNNEVTEQAWSQMWDNT
;
A
#
# COMPACT_ATOMS: atom_id res chain seq x y z
N MET A 1 -3.30 28.60 -28.81
CA MET A 1 -4.34 27.66 -28.34
C MET A 1 -3.94 26.27 -28.85
N ARG A 2 -3.27 25.47 -28.03
CA ARG A 2 -2.91 24.09 -28.39
C ARG A 2 -3.76 23.16 -27.54
N THR A 3 -4.69 22.48 -28.21
CA THR A 3 -5.49 21.41 -27.66
C THR A 3 -4.54 20.24 -27.38
N ILE A 4 -4.31 19.93 -26.11
CA ILE A 4 -3.59 18.72 -25.71
C ILE A 4 -4.60 17.58 -25.77
N GLU A 5 -4.39 16.66 -26.70
CA GLU A 5 -5.09 15.38 -26.77
C GLU A 5 -4.75 14.56 -25.51
N MET A 6 -5.66 14.57 -24.53
CA MET A 6 -5.60 13.67 -23.37
C MET A 6 -5.98 12.26 -23.81
N LEU A 7 -5.00 11.50 -24.28
CA LEU A 7 -5.09 10.04 -24.34
C LEU A 7 -5.20 9.51 -22.90
N GLY A 8 -6.43 9.28 -22.42
CA GLY A 8 -6.81 8.16 -21.55
C GLY A 8 -6.07 7.90 -20.23
N VAL A 9 -5.22 8.81 -19.73
CA VAL A 9 -4.62 8.67 -18.40
C VAL A 9 -5.53 9.38 -17.41
N PHE A 10 -6.44 8.64 -16.77
CA PHE A 10 -7.10 9.14 -15.57
C PHE A 10 -6.00 9.41 -14.53
N VAL A 11 -5.67 10.69 -14.35
CA VAL A 11 -4.81 11.11 -13.24
C VAL A 11 -5.63 10.89 -11.97
N MET A 12 -5.34 9.81 -11.27
CA MET A 12 -5.91 9.56 -9.95
C MET A 12 -5.46 10.71 -9.04
N ASN A 13 -6.36 11.65 -8.79
CA ASN A 13 -6.09 12.76 -7.88
C ASN A 13 -6.21 12.25 -6.43
N ALA A 14 -5.56 12.94 -5.50
CA ALA A 14 -5.52 12.52 -4.10
C ALA A 14 -6.91 12.34 -3.46
N GLU A 15 -7.92 13.06 -3.97
CA GLU A 15 -9.31 12.96 -3.51
C GLU A 15 -9.96 11.62 -3.88
N ILE A 16 -9.69 11.05 -5.05
CA ILE A 16 -10.19 9.72 -5.42
C ILE A 16 -9.62 8.65 -4.47
N ILE A 17 -8.31 8.68 -4.23
CA ILE A 17 -7.64 7.75 -3.29
C ILE A 17 -8.23 7.90 -1.89
N LYS A 18 -8.37 9.13 -1.41
CA LYS A 18 -8.95 9.41 -0.09
C LYS A 18 -10.36 8.87 0.07
N ASN A 19 -11.24 9.04 -0.92
CA ASN A 19 -12.60 8.52 -0.88
C ASN A 19 -12.65 6.98 -0.95
N LYS A 20 -11.78 6.38 -1.76
CA LYS A 20 -11.63 4.92 -1.81
C LYS A 20 -11.13 4.34 -0.49
N LEU A 21 -10.17 4.99 0.17
CA LEU A 21 -9.68 4.57 1.50
C LEU A 21 -10.81 4.63 2.54
N LYS A 22 -11.61 5.71 2.56
CA LYS A 22 -12.73 5.89 3.48
C LYS A 22 -13.75 4.74 3.43
N SER A 23 -13.99 4.20 2.23
CA SER A 23 -14.99 3.16 1.98
C SER A 23 -14.39 1.75 1.87
N SER A 24 -13.08 1.61 2.02
CA SER A 24 -12.38 0.34 1.89
C SER A 24 -12.51 -0.52 3.14
N SER A 25 -12.58 -1.84 2.94
CA SER A 25 -12.49 -2.84 4.01
C SER A 25 -11.06 -3.33 4.28
N LEU A 26 -10.04 -2.78 3.60
CA LEU A 26 -8.63 -3.13 3.81
C LEU A 26 -8.20 -2.74 5.23
N CYS A 27 -7.41 -3.60 5.88
CA CYS A 27 -7.16 -3.48 7.32
C CYS A 27 -6.47 -2.18 7.75
N GLU A 28 -5.64 -1.58 6.90
CA GLU A 28 -4.93 -0.32 7.19
C GLU A 28 -5.58 0.91 6.54
N ALA A 29 -6.61 0.74 5.71
CA ALA A 29 -7.19 1.85 4.94
C ALA A 29 -7.85 2.92 5.82
N GLY A 30 -8.50 2.53 6.92
CA GLY A 30 -9.10 3.48 7.87
C GLY A 30 -8.07 4.45 8.47
N LYS A 31 -6.93 3.92 8.94
CA LYS A 31 -5.84 4.73 9.50
C LYS A 31 -5.18 5.62 8.43
N ALA A 32 -4.99 5.08 7.23
CA ALA A 32 -4.50 5.86 6.09
C ALA A 32 -5.45 7.02 5.73
N TYR A 33 -6.77 6.78 5.75
CA TYR A 33 -7.78 7.80 5.51
C TYR A 33 -7.76 8.88 6.60
N GLU A 34 -7.74 8.50 7.88
CA GLU A 34 -7.67 9.45 9.00
C GLU A 34 -6.47 10.38 8.86
N LEU A 35 -5.32 9.82 8.47
CA LEU A 35 -4.09 10.56 8.29
C LEU A 35 -4.20 11.57 7.14
N LEU A 36 -4.75 11.18 5.99
CA LEU A 36 -5.06 12.13 4.89
C LEU A 36 -6.09 13.18 5.29
N ALA A 37 -7.11 12.80 6.06
CA ALA A 37 -8.13 13.73 6.53
C ALA A 37 -7.54 14.78 7.49
N SER A 38 -6.46 14.44 8.21
CA SER A 38 -5.72 15.37 9.07
C SER A 38 -4.78 16.31 8.32
N GLY A 39 -4.64 16.16 7.00
CA GLY A 39 -3.85 17.04 6.13
C GLY A 39 -2.48 16.50 5.75
N SER A 40 -2.18 15.22 6.01
CA SER A 40 -0.95 14.61 5.49
C SER A 40 -0.92 14.55 3.97
N GLU A 41 0.28 14.70 3.41
CA GLU A 41 0.51 14.64 1.97
C GLU A 41 0.40 13.20 1.43
N LEU A 42 -0.29 13.07 0.29
CA LEU A 42 -0.31 11.86 -0.53
C LEU A 42 0.68 12.02 -1.68
N VAL A 43 1.66 11.12 -1.77
CA VAL A 43 2.62 11.07 -2.86
C VAL A 43 2.35 9.84 -3.72
N VAL A 44 1.86 10.06 -4.94
CA VAL A 44 1.65 8.98 -5.92
C VAL A 44 2.95 8.73 -6.68
N ASP A 45 3.40 7.47 -6.75
CA ASP A 45 4.56 7.12 -7.56
C ASP A 45 4.25 7.30 -9.05
N GLU A 46 5.20 7.80 -9.83
CA GLU A 46 5.00 7.97 -11.28
C GLU A 46 4.98 6.62 -11.99
N SER A 47 5.73 5.64 -11.46
CA SER A 47 5.95 4.34 -12.07
C SER A 47 4.70 3.49 -12.10
N VAL A 48 4.47 2.83 -13.23
CA VAL A 48 3.46 1.78 -13.39
C VAL A 48 4.15 0.43 -13.37
N ILE A 49 3.57 -0.52 -12.66
CA ILE A 49 4.05 -1.88 -12.54
C ILE A 49 3.15 -2.77 -13.41
N ASP A 50 3.73 -3.41 -14.41
CA ASP A 50 3.07 -4.48 -15.17
C ASP A 50 3.07 -5.77 -14.34
N VAL A 51 1.90 -6.29 -14.00
CA VAL A 51 1.78 -7.40 -13.03
C VAL A 51 2.36 -8.69 -13.60
N ALA A 52 2.13 -8.95 -14.88
CA ALA A 52 2.55 -10.18 -15.55
C ALA A 52 4.08 -10.32 -15.63
N SER A 53 4.80 -9.22 -15.89
CA SER A 53 6.25 -9.24 -16.09
C SER A 53 7.07 -8.85 -14.84
N SER A 54 6.48 -8.19 -13.85
CA SER A 54 7.22 -7.69 -12.68
C SER A 54 7.55 -8.74 -11.63
N GLY A 55 6.84 -9.88 -11.62
CA GLY A 55 6.95 -10.85 -10.53
C GLY A 55 6.42 -10.33 -9.18
N ILE A 56 5.61 -9.27 -9.20
CA ILE A 56 5.12 -8.60 -7.98
C ILE A 56 4.28 -9.55 -7.11
N LEU A 57 3.40 -10.35 -7.74
CA LEU A 57 2.55 -11.30 -7.03
C LEU A 57 3.40 -12.33 -6.26
N GLU A 58 4.37 -12.94 -6.94
CA GLU A 58 5.22 -13.94 -6.32
C GLU A 58 6.11 -13.34 -5.22
N THR A 59 6.61 -12.12 -5.43
CA THR A 59 7.37 -11.38 -4.41
C THR A 59 6.55 -11.20 -3.13
N TYR A 60 5.28 -10.81 -3.25
CA TYR A 60 4.43 -10.58 -2.08
C TYR A 60 3.90 -11.88 -1.46
N ARG A 61 3.74 -12.97 -2.22
CA ARG A 61 3.48 -14.31 -1.64
C ARG A 61 4.63 -14.76 -0.75
N ILE A 62 5.87 -14.66 -1.26
CA ILE A 62 7.07 -15.03 -0.51
C ILE A 62 7.20 -14.17 0.75
N ARG A 63 7.03 -12.84 0.62
CA ARG A 63 7.06 -11.93 1.78
C ARG A 63 5.98 -12.27 2.79
N GLY A 64 4.74 -12.50 2.35
CA GLY A 64 3.63 -12.88 3.22
C GLY A 64 3.95 -14.11 4.06
N LYS A 65 4.54 -15.14 3.45
CA LYS A 65 4.99 -16.36 4.15
C LYS A 65 6.09 -16.09 5.18
N HIS A 66 7.08 -15.26 4.86
CA HIS A 66 8.14 -14.95 5.82
C HIS A 66 7.66 -14.13 7.01
N ILE A 67 6.65 -13.28 6.80
CA ILE A 67 6.12 -12.38 7.82
C ILE A 67 5.05 -13.10 8.66
N SER A 68 4.35 -14.09 8.12
CA SER A 68 3.31 -14.82 8.85
C SER A 68 3.82 -15.63 10.04
N ASP A 69 5.10 -16.00 10.03
CA ASP A 69 5.73 -16.79 11.11
C ASP A 69 6.16 -15.92 12.31
N ARG A 70 5.94 -14.60 12.24
CA ARG A 70 6.39 -13.60 13.20
C ARG A 70 5.26 -13.22 14.16
N SER A 71 5.56 -13.10 15.45
CA SER A 71 4.56 -12.87 16.51
C SER A 71 4.30 -11.40 16.85
N GLY A 72 5.18 -10.49 16.45
CA GLY A 72 5.08 -9.07 16.76
C GLY A 72 3.86 -8.39 16.14
N GLU A 73 3.29 -7.40 16.83
CA GLU A 73 2.07 -6.71 16.39
C GLU A 73 2.22 -6.12 14.98
N HIS A 74 3.36 -5.49 14.69
CA HIS A 74 3.63 -4.93 13.37
C HIS A 74 3.70 -6.03 12.32
N ALA A 75 4.37 -7.14 12.60
CA ALA A 75 4.47 -8.26 11.69
C ALA A 75 3.10 -8.88 11.39
N GLN A 76 2.24 -9.06 12.39
CA GLN A 76 0.88 -9.57 12.19
C GLN A 76 0.03 -8.65 11.31
N ARG A 77 0.10 -7.33 11.54
CA ARG A 77 -0.58 -6.33 10.70
C ARG A 77 -0.05 -6.34 9.27
N LEU A 78 1.27 -6.44 9.11
CA LEU A 78 1.90 -6.49 7.80
C LEU A 78 1.60 -7.80 7.06
N ALA A 79 1.54 -8.94 7.75
CA ALA A 79 1.11 -10.22 7.19
C ALA A 79 -0.32 -10.12 6.67
N LYS A 80 -1.24 -9.55 7.47
CA LYS A 80 -2.65 -9.37 7.08
C LYS A 80 -2.79 -8.49 5.83
N SER A 81 -2.18 -7.29 5.83
CA SER A 81 -2.25 -6.37 4.68
C SER A 81 -1.54 -6.92 3.44
N THR A 82 -0.47 -7.70 3.61
CA THR A 82 0.20 -8.40 2.51
C THR A 82 -0.71 -9.48 1.92
N LYS A 83 -1.42 -10.23 2.76
CA LYS A 83 -2.41 -11.21 2.31
C LYS A 83 -3.55 -10.54 1.55
N GLU A 84 -4.09 -9.43 2.05
CA GLU A 84 -5.13 -8.66 1.34
C GLU A 84 -4.68 -8.25 -0.06
N LEU A 85 -3.43 -7.79 -0.21
CA LEU A 85 -2.87 -7.44 -1.53
C LEU A 85 -2.76 -8.65 -2.47
N VAL A 86 -2.22 -9.77 -1.98
CA VAL A 86 -2.07 -11.00 -2.78
C VAL A 86 -3.44 -11.50 -3.23
N ASP A 87 -4.38 -11.63 -2.30
CA ASP A 87 -5.74 -12.11 -2.59
C ASP A 87 -6.45 -11.19 -3.61
N ALA A 88 -6.26 -9.87 -3.50
CA ALA A 88 -6.84 -8.91 -4.44
C ALA A 88 -6.25 -9.03 -5.85
N ILE A 89 -4.93 -9.19 -5.98
CA ILE A 89 -4.26 -9.38 -7.28
C ILE A 89 -4.71 -10.70 -7.91
N GLU A 90 -4.76 -11.79 -7.16
CA GLU A 90 -5.18 -13.10 -7.67
C GLU A 90 -6.64 -13.12 -8.10
N PHE A 91 -7.53 -12.51 -7.32
CA PHE A 91 -8.96 -12.52 -7.59
C PHE A 91 -9.34 -11.61 -8.75
N ARG A 92 -8.72 -10.42 -8.85
CA ARG A 92 -9.08 -9.41 -9.85
C ARG A 92 -8.25 -9.45 -11.11
N ASP A 93 -7.09 -10.10 -11.06
CA ASP A 93 -6.13 -10.20 -12.18
C ASP A 93 -5.84 -8.85 -12.86
N PRO A 94 -5.41 -7.81 -12.11
CA PRO A 94 -5.15 -6.51 -12.70
C PRO A 94 -3.93 -6.58 -13.61
N LYS A 95 -4.00 -5.92 -14.77
CA LYS A 95 -2.85 -5.84 -15.69
C LYS A 95 -1.74 -4.95 -15.14
N GLN A 96 -2.12 -3.88 -14.45
CA GLN A 96 -1.22 -2.83 -13.99
C GLN A 96 -1.53 -2.43 -12.56
N LEU A 97 -0.48 -2.05 -11.84
CA LEU A 97 -0.56 -1.47 -10.52
C LEU A 97 0.24 -0.16 -10.46
N LYS A 98 -0.20 0.73 -9.58
CA LYS A 98 0.55 1.90 -9.13
C LYS A 98 0.57 1.92 -7.61
N THR A 99 1.52 2.68 -7.08
CA THR A 99 1.60 2.90 -5.64
C THR A 99 1.40 4.36 -5.27
N ALA A 100 0.88 4.58 -4.07
CA ALA A 100 0.88 5.88 -3.41
C ALA A 100 1.35 5.72 -1.97
N ARG A 101 1.88 6.79 -1.40
CA ARG A 101 2.43 6.81 -0.05
C ARG A 101 1.87 7.96 0.76
N ILE A 102 1.56 7.69 2.02
CA ILE A 102 1.22 8.71 3.02
C ILE A 102 2.28 8.61 4.12
N LYS A 103 3.08 9.66 4.29
CA LYS A 103 4.03 9.70 5.40
C LYS A 103 3.28 9.84 6.71
N SER A 104 3.51 8.92 7.64
CA SER A 104 3.03 9.08 9.02
C SER A 104 4.01 9.96 9.79
N PRO A 105 3.54 10.83 10.70
CA PRO A 105 4.39 11.55 11.65
C PRO A 105 5.24 10.62 12.55
N GLY A 106 4.84 9.35 12.65
CA GLY A 106 5.61 8.30 13.34
C GLY A 106 6.70 7.67 12.45
N LEU A 107 7.13 6.47 12.85
CA LEU A 107 8.28 5.73 12.33
C LEU A 107 8.10 5.11 10.92
N GLY A 108 7.13 5.57 10.14
CA GLY A 108 6.65 4.81 8.99
C GLY A 108 5.79 5.55 7.99
N TYR A 109 5.24 4.79 7.07
CA TYR A 109 4.36 5.28 6.02
C TYR A 109 3.31 4.23 5.65
N PHE A 110 2.19 4.69 5.13
CA PHE A 110 1.22 3.81 4.48
C PHE A 110 1.60 3.69 3.01
N LEU A 111 1.69 2.45 2.52
CA LEU A 111 1.85 2.11 1.12
C LEU A 111 0.52 1.62 0.58
N ILE A 112 0.00 2.28 -0.44
CA ILE A 112 -1.29 1.98 -1.06
C ILE A 112 -1.02 1.45 -2.46
N TRP A 113 -1.62 0.31 -2.79
CA TRP A 113 -1.60 -0.31 -4.11
C TRP A 113 -2.95 -0.11 -4.77
N PHE A 114 -2.95 0.26 -6.04
CA PHE A 114 -4.18 0.45 -6.80
C PHE A 114 -4.00 0.16 -8.28
N GLU A 115 -5.09 -0.19 -8.97
CA GLU A 115 -5.11 -0.29 -10.42
C GLU A 115 -5.33 1.10 -11.04
N PRO A 116 -4.46 1.56 -11.94
CA PRO A 116 -4.50 2.94 -12.44
C PRO A 116 -5.74 3.27 -13.27
N VAL A 117 -6.32 2.28 -13.97
CA VAL A 117 -7.49 2.51 -14.84
C VAL A 117 -8.79 2.56 -14.05
N SER A 118 -9.02 1.56 -13.18
CA SER A 118 -10.26 1.45 -12.39
C SER A 118 -10.23 2.28 -11.10
N SER A 119 -9.05 2.78 -10.70
CA SER A 119 -8.81 3.42 -9.41
C SER A 119 -9.16 2.53 -8.21
N GLU A 120 -9.18 1.21 -8.41
CA GLU A 120 -9.51 0.28 -7.36
C GLU A 120 -8.31 0.03 -6.45
N LEU A 121 -8.53 0.09 -5.14
CA LEU A 121 -7.52 -0.27 -4.16
C LEU A 121 -7.31 -1.78 -4.14
N MET A 122 -6.06 -2.18 -4.31
CA MET A 122 -5.61 -3.57 -4.26
C MET A 122 -5.00 -3.90 -2.91
N GLY A 123 -4.42 -2.93 -2.21
CA GLY A 123 -3.83 -3.16 -0.88
C GLY A 123 -3.48 -1.87 -0.18
N CYS A 124 -3.39 -1.95 1.15
CA CYS A 124 -2.94 -0.85 2.00
C CYS A 124 -2.13 -1.43 3.15
N CYS A 125 -0.84 -1.09 3.22
CA CYS A 125 0.09 -1.63 4.21
C CYS A 125 0.72 -0.48 5.00
N TYR A 126 0.84 -0.64 6.32
CA TYR A 126 1.69 0.23 7.12
C TYR A 126 3.10 -0.36 7.17
N LEU A 127 4.13 0.44 6.83
CA LEU A 127 5.53 0.04 6.79
C LEU A 127 6.36 0.93 7.70
N ILE A 128 7.16 0.32 8.56
CA ILE A 128 8.11 1.01 9.44
C ILE A 128 9.47 1.09 8.74
N LYS A 129 10.16 2.21 8.87
CA LYS A 129 11.53 2.36 8.38
C LYS A 129 12.50 1.86 9.45
N ASN A 130 13.28 0.85 9.09
CA ASN A 130 14.25 0.22 10.01
C ASN A 130 15.26 1.22 10.61
N ASN A 131 15.69 2.23 9.84
CA ASN A 131 16.64 3.23 10.31
C ASN A 131 16.07 4.27 11.29
N GLU A 132 14.77 4.22 11.58
CA GLU A 132 14.11 5.14 12.51
C GLU A 132 13.85 4.49 13.88
N VAL A 133 14.19 3.19 14.06
CA VAL A 133 13.99 2.45 15.32
C VAL A 133 15.27 1.84 15.86
N THR A 134 15.31 1.62 17.18
CA THR A 134 16.39 0.86 17.81
C THR A 134 16.25 -0.64 17.50
N GLU A 135 17.35 -1.40 17.56
CA GLU A 135 17.32 -2.85 17.35
C GLU A 135 16.35 -3.56 18.30
N GLN A 136 16.30 -3.13 19.57
CA GLN A 136 15.37 -3.68 20.56
C GLN A 136 13.90 -3.40 20.19
N ALA A 137 13.57 -2.16 19.81
CA ALA A 137 12.21 -1.83 19.40
C ALA A 137 11.81 -2.57 18.12
N TRP A 138 12.75 -2.75 17.19
CA TRP A 138 12.56 -3.55 15.99
C TRP A 138 12.27 -5.02 16.36
N SER A 139 13.08 -5.63 17.22
CA SER A 139 12.86 -7.02 17.68
C SER A 139 11.50 -7.20 18.32
N GLN A 140 11.04 -6.24 19.14
CA GLN A 140 9.70 -6.28 19.73
C GLN A 140 8.60 -6.20 18.67
N MET A 141 8.74 -5.30 17.69
CA MET A 141 7.75 -5.13 16.60
C MET A 141 7.61 -6.36 15.71
N TRP A 142 8.67 -7.16 15.57
CA TRP A 142 8.70 -8.35 14.73
C TRP A 142 8.44 -9.64 15.50
N ASP A 143 9.02 -9.81 16.68
CA ASP A 143 9.06 -11.12 17.37
C ASP A 143 8.46 -11.09 18.79
N ASN A 144 8.08 -9.91 19.34
CA ASN A 144 7.70 -9.73 20.75
C ASN A 144 8.78 -10.18 21.76
N THR A 145 10.05 -10.12 21.36
CA THR A 145 11.22 -10.46 22.21
C THR A 145 12.05 -9.24 22.54
#